data_AF-A0A0K0CV92-F1
#
_entry.id   AF-A0A0K0CV92-F1
#
_cell.length_a   1.000
_cell.length_b   1.000
_cell.length_c   1.000
_cell.angle_alpha   90.00
_cell.angle_beta   90.00
_cell.angle_gamma   90.00
#
_symmetry.space_group_name_H-M   'P 1'
#
loop_
_entity.id
_entity.type
_entity.pdbx_description
1 polymer ?
#
loop_
_entity_poly.entity_id
_entity_poly.type
_entity_poly.pdbx_seq_one_letter_code
_entity_poly.pdbx_strand_id
1 'polypeptide(L)'
;MMTICTYNARTLASESSIEDLLMQAGMIRYDVIGLVETRRRHPFNAVYDTGKELFLGTCESRGVDGVGVLVNPSLSMNIDSFEQLTTRVGRLRLKRCGSIPALTIFVVYAPTSNSDEEEVEAFYMDLEKFYREHHTFFKVIIGDFSAKIEPRRASESHWDTRIKMEQTG
;
A
#
# COMPACT_ATOMS: atom_id res chain seq x y z
N MET A 1 -16.85 -9.22 -7.47
CA MET A 1 -15.44 -8.97 -7.87
C MET A 1 -14.96 -7.80 -7.04
N MET A 2 -13.81 -7.92 -6.36
CA MET A 2 -13.23 -6.82 -5.59
C MET A 2 -12.31 -5.99 -6.49
N THR A 3 -12.40 -4.67 -6.41
CA THR A 3 -11.62 -3.72 -7.21
C THR A 3 -10.64 -2.97 -6.31
N ILE A 4 -9.35 -3.24 -6.50
CA ILE A 4 -8.26 -2.61 -5.75
C ILE A 4 -7.47 -1.73 -6.72
N CYS A 5 -7.28 -0.46 -6.35
CA CYS A 5 -6.55 0.52 -7.16
C CYS A 5 -5.36 1.07 -6.37
N THR A 6 -4.46 1.78 -7.05
CA THR A 6 -3.38 2.52 -6.40
C THR A 6 -3.26 3.90 -7.01
N TYR A 7 -3.11 4.91 -6.16
CA TYR A 7 -2.76 6.27 -6.56
C TYR A 7 -1.42 6.67 -5.94
N ASN A 8 -0.55 7.20 -6.79
CA ASN A 8 0.52 8.08 -6.32
C ASN A 8 -0.09 9.46 -6.10
N ALA A 9 -0.33 9.81 -4.83
CA ALA A 9 -1.07 11.02 -4.47
C ALA A 9 -0.23 12.28 -4.60
N ARG A 10 1.11 12.15 -4.64
CA ARG A 10 2.12 13.22 -4.56
C ARG A 10 2.08 14.07 -3.28
N THR A 11 0.92 14.29 -2.67
CA THR A 11 0.75 14.85 -1.33
C THR A 11 -0.71 14.71 -0.87
N LEU A 12 -0.90 14.38 0.40
CA LEU A 12 -2.17 14.45 1.13
C LEU A 12 -1.98 15.24 2.45
N ALA A 13 -1.01 16.15 2.47
CA ALA A 13 -0.60 16.88 3.65
C ALA A 13 -1.63 17.93 4.12
N SER A 14 -2.56 18.36 3.27
CA SER A 14 -3.61 19.34 3.58
C SER A 14 -5.00 18.77 3.40
N GLU A 15 -6.00 19.35 4.05
CA GLU A 15 -7.41 18.98 3.86
C GLU A 15 -7.86 19.16 2.40
N SER A 16 -7.41 20.23 1.73
CA SER A 16 -7.72 20.46 0.31
C SER A 16 -7.23 19.32 -0.60
N SER A 17 -6.03 18.80 -0.37
CA SER A 17 -5.51 17.66 -1.15
C SER A 17 -6.28 16.37 -0.89
N ILE A 18 -6.88 16.23 0.30
CA ILE A 18 -7.74 15.09 0.64
C ILE A 18 -9.11 15.24 -0.03
N GLU A 19 -9.68 16.46 -0.08
CA GLU A 19 -10.90 16.74 -0.83
C GLU A 19 -10.75 16.41 -2.32
N ASP A 20 -9.62 16.81 -2.93
CA ASP A 20 -9.29 16.46 -4.32
C ASP A 20 -9.22 14.94 -4.51
N LEU A 21 -8.59 14.21 -3.60
CA LEU A 21 -8.56 12.74 -3.61
C LEU A 21 -9.98 12.16 -3.59
N LEU A 22 -10.85 12.63 -2.71
CA LEU A 22 -12.23 12.13 -2.59
C LEU A 22 -13.04 12.41 -3.85
N MET A 23 -12.84 13.57 -4.48
CA MET A 23 -13.47 13.93 -5.74
C MET A 23 -13.00 13.00 -6.87
N GLN A 24 -11.70 12.77 -7.03
CA GLN A 24 -11.14 11.88 -8.05
C GLN A 24 -11.55 10.42 -7.83
N ALA A 25 -11.49 9.94 -6.58
CA ALA A 25 -11.93 8.61 -6.22
C ALA A 25 -13.42 8.40 -6.55
N GLY A 26 -14.25 9.43 -6.40
CA GLY A 26 -15.67 9.42 -6.79
C GLY A 26 -15.94 9.18 -8.27
N MET A 27 -14.93 9.33 -9.15
CA MET A 27 -15.05 9.13 -10.59
C MET A 27 -14.85 7.68 -11.03
N ILE A 28 -14.36 6.81 -10.14
CA ILE A 28 -14.07 5.42 -10.45
C ILE A 28 -14.82 4.47 -9.52
N ARG A 29 -15.00 3.22 -9.96
CA ARG A 29 -15.45 2.15 -9.07
C ARG A 29 -14.24 1.55 -8.38
N TYR A 30 -14.27 1.50 -7.06
CA TYR A 30 -13.22 0.92 -6.23
C TYR A 30 -13.82 0.38 -4.94
N ASP A 31 -13.17 -0.63 -4.38
CA ASP A 31 -13.41 -1.09 -3.01
C ASP A 31 -12.28 -0.61 -2.07
N VAL A 32 -11.04 -0.63 -2.55
CA VAL A 32 -9.86 -0.10 -1.83
C VAL A 32 -8.95 0.66 -2.80
N ILE A 33 -8.46 1.83 -2.40
CA ILE A 33 -7.38 2.54 -3.08
C ILE A 33 -6.17 2.58 -2.15
N GLY A 34 -5.06 1.97 -2.56
CA GLY A 34 -3.75 2.17 -1.95
C GLY A 34 -3.18 3.53 -2.33
N LEU A 35 -2.64 4.25 -1.36
CA LEU A 35 -2.10 5.59 -1.53
C LEU A 35 -0.61 5.57 -1.20
N VAL A 36 0.19 6.14 -2.09
CA VAL A 36 1.64 6.35 -1.88
C VAL A 36 2.00 7.82 -2.06
N GLU A 37 3.15 8.21 -1.52
CA GLU A 37 3.60 9.62 -1.45
C GLU A 37 2.58 10.54 -0.75
N THR A 38 2.02 10.08 0.36
CA THR A 38 1.00 10.87 1.10
C THR A 38 1.61 12.08 1.82
N ARG A 39 2.91 12.04 2.18
CA ARG A 39 3.66 13.15 2.78
C ARG A 39 3.01 13.78 4.02
N ARG A 40 2.14 13.04 4.72
CA ARG A 40 1.45 13.50 5.93
C ARG A 40 2.40 13.36 7.13
N ARG A 41 2.60 14.41 7.93
CA ARG A 41 3.52 14.37 9.09
C ARG A 41 2.98 13.59 10.29
N HIS A 42 1.66 13.56 10.43
CA HIS A 42 0.97 12.92 11.54
C HIS A 42 -0.01 11.90 10.98
N PRO A 43 -0.24 10.77 11.69
CA PRO A 43 -1.18 9.79 11.22
C PRO A 43 -2.56 10.44 11.15
N PHE A 44 -3.34 10.10 10.12
CA PHE A 44 -4.64 10.69 9.91
C PHE A 44 -5.64 9.60 9.55
N ASN A 45 -6.67 9.46 10.39
CA ASN A 45 -7.74 8.50 10.19
C ASN A 45 -9.07 9.27 10.24
N ALA A 46 -9.90 9.11 9.22
CA ALA A 46 -11.19 9.78 9.14
C ALA A 46 -12.23 8.90 8.47
N VAL A 47 -13.46 8.98 8.97
CA VAL A 47 -14.64 8.44 8.32
C VAL A 47 -15.47 9.62 7.82
N TYR A 48 -15.70 9.68 6.52
CA TYR A 48 -16.48 10.76 5.90
C TYR A 48 -17.98 10.48 5.98
N ASP A 49 -18.79 11.50 5.77
CA ASP A 49 -20.26 11.43 5.68
C ASP A 49 -20.75 10.38 4.67
N THR A 50 -20.01 10.19 3.58
CA THR A 50 -20.27 9.16 2.58
C THR A 50 -19.98 7.73 3.07
N GLY A 51 -19.43 7.57 4.27
CA GLY A 51 -18.99 6.31 4.88
C GLY A 51 -17.62 5.83 4.42
N LYS A 52 -16.91 6.61 3.60
CA LYS A 52 -15.54 6.28 3.16
C LYS A 52 -14.59 6.41 4.34
N GLU A 53 -13.68 5.46 4.49
CA GLU A 53 -12.67 5.47 5.54
C GLU A 53 -11.30 5.72 4.94
N LEU A 54 -10.63 6.77 5.39
CA LEU A 54 -9.29 7.13 4.97
C LEU A 54 -8.32 6.90 6.13
N PHE A 55 -7.23 6.20 5.86
CA PHE A 55 -6.12 5.98 6.77
C PHE A 55 -4.82 6.44 6.11
N LEU A 56 -4.09 7.33 6.75
CA LEU A 56 -2.79 7.82 6.29
C LEU A 56 -1.75 7.60 7.38
N GLY A 57 -0.66 6.94 7.01
CA GLY A 57 0.55 6.85 7.83
C GLY A 57 1.33 8.16 7.87
N THR A 58 2.31 8.20 8.77
CA THR A 58 3.28 9.30 8.90
C THR A 58 4.40 9.19 7.88
N CYS A 59 4.88 10.34 7.44
CA CYS A 59 6.15 10.51 6.75
C CYS A 59 7.12 11.17 7.73
N GLU A 60 8.23 10.50 8.03
CA GLU A 60 9.28 11.05 8.93
C GLU A 60 10.27 11.95 8.19
N SER A 61 10.47 11.71 6.89
CA SER A 61 11.49 12.39 6.08
C SER A 61 10.97 13.72 5.48
N ARG A 62 11.86 14.46 4.81
CA ARG A 62 11.62 15.76 4.15
C ARG A 62 10.68 15.69 2.92
N GLY A 63 9.69 14.79 2.95
CA GLY A 63 8.53 14.81 2.06
C GLY A 63 8.60 13.84 0.89
N VAL A 64 9.23 12.66 1.01
CA VAL A 64 9.25 11.65 -0.06
C VAL A 64 8.92 10.25 0.48
N ASP A 65 7.96 10.17 1.41
CA ASP A 65 7.43 8.90 1.90
C ASP A 65 5.94 9.06 2.27
N GLY A 66 5.36 8.00 2.81
CA GLY A 66 3.99 7.99 3.32
C GLY A 66 3.10 7.08 2.48
N VAL A 67 2.37 6.24 3.20
CA VAL A 67 1.43 5.27 2.65
C VAL A 67 0.08 5.44 3.33
N GLY A 68 -0.97 5.02 2.65
CA GLY A 68 -2.33 5.08 3.18
C GLY A 68 -3.30 4.23 2.38
N VAL A 69 -4.55 4.18 2.83
CA VAL A 69 -5.64 3.51 2.13
C VAL A 69 -6.92 4.34 2.22
N LEU A 70 -7.67 4.38 1.13
CA LEU A 70 -9.06 4.84 1.10
C LEU A 70 -9.96 3.62 0.85
N VAL A 71 -10.87 3.35 1.78
CA VAL A 71 -11.74 2.19 1.76
C VAL A 71 -13.18 2.61 1.50
N ASN A 72 -13.84 1.90 0.59
CA ASN A 72 -15.24 2.11 0.26
C ASN A 72 -16.15 1.65 1.43
N PRO A 73 -17.27 2.35 1.71
CA PRO A 73 -18.24 1.93 2.72
C PRO A 73 -18.68 0.47 2.62
N SER A 74 -18.71 -0.09 1.40
CA SER A 74 -19.03 -1.51 1.17
C SER A 74 -18.16 -2.49 1.95
N LEU A 75 -16.94 -2.08 2.34
CA LEU A 75 -15.97 -2.87 3.09
C LEU A 75 -15.72 -2.36 4.52
N SER A 76 -16.41 -1.31 4.98
CA SER A 76 -16.20 -0.72 6.31
C SER A 76 -16.27 -1.77 7.44
N MET A 77 -17.31 -2.61 7.42
CA MET A 77 -17.49 -3.69 8.40
C MET A 77 -16.44 -4.81 8.31
N ASN A 78 -15.72 -4.89 7.19
CA ASN A 78 -14.64 -5.85 6.98
C ASN A 78 -13.30 -5.33 7.48
N ILE A 79 -13.13 -4.03 7.75
CA ILE A 79 -11.85 -3.52 8.23
C ILE A 79 -11.56 -4.13 9.61
N ASP A 80 -10.40 -4.77 9.72
CA ASP A 80 -9.86 -5.30 10.96
C ASP A 80 -8.84 -4.31 11.55
N SER A 81 -7.83 -3.95 10.76
CA SER A 81 -6.86 -2.92 11.10
C SER A 81 -6.21 -2.30 9.86
N PHE A 82 -5.73 -1.06 10.01
CA PHE A 82 -4.68 -0.52 9.15
C PHE A 82 -3.46 -0.23 10.02
N GLU A 83 -2.31 -0.75 9.61
CA GLU A 83 -1.04 -0.59 10.30
C GLU A 83 -0.01 -0.03 9.34
N GLN A 84 0.69 1.00 9.77
CA GLN A 84 1.91 1.43 9.10
C GLN A 84 3.08 0.63 9.66
N LEU A 85 3.69 -0.21 8.83
CA LEU A 85 4.81 -1.06 9.22
C LEU A 85 6.14 -0.33 9.09
N THR A 86 6.28 0.49 8.05
CA THR A 86 7.38 1.43 7.84
C THR A 86 6.84 2.70 7.17
N THR A 87 7.68 3.71 6.94
CA THR A 87 7.31 4.91 6.16
C THR A 87 6.84 4.59 4.73
N ARG A 88 7.20 3.40 4.22
CA ARG A 88 6.97 2.95 2.84
C ARG A 88 6.08 1.71 2.72
N VAL A 89 5.67 1.09 3.83
CA VAL A 89 4.85 -0.13 3.83
C VAL A 89 3.69 0.04 4.79
N GLY A 90 2.47 0.00 4.24
CA GLY A 90 1.21 -0.02 4.98
C GLY A 90 0.51 -1.37 4.80
N ARG A 91 -0.21 -1.82 5.81
CA ARG A 91 -0.93 -3.10 5.82
C ARG A 91 -2.37 -2.87 6.23
N LEU A 92 -3.30 -3.08 5.30
CA LEU A 92 -4.73 -3.15 5.55
C LEU A 92 -5.14 -4.61 5.71
N ARG A 93 -5.72 -4.95 6.86
CA ARG A 93 -6.32 -6.26 7.11
C ARG A 93 -7.83 -6.16 7.02
N LEU A 94 -8.42 -7.03 6.20
CA LEU A 94 -9.84 -7.23 6.09
C LEU A 94 -10.20 -8.59 6.69
N LYS A 95 -11.07 -8.59 7.70
CA LYS A 95 -11.64 -9.81 8.27
C LYS A 95 -12.72 -10.37 7.35
N ARG A 96 -12.91 -11.69 7.46
CA ARG A 96 -13.99 -12.39 6.78
C ARG A 96 -15.34 -11.82 7.25
N CYS A 97 -16.21 -11.45 6.32
CA CYS A 97 -17.61 -11.12 6.60
C CYS A 97 -18.50 -11.71 5.51
N GLY A 98 -19.41 -12.60 5.89
CA GLY A 98 -20.27 -13.32 4.93
C GLY A 98 -19.46 -14.10 3.89
N SER A 99 -19.65 -13.74 2.62
CA SER A 99 -18.95 -14.34 1.47
C SER A 99 -17.59 -13.72 1.17
N ILE A 100 -17.21 -12.62 1.83
CA ILE A 100 -15.93 -11.96 1.62
C ILE A 100 -14.87 -12.70 2.44
N PRO A 101 -13.85 -13.32 1.81
CA PRO A 101 -12.77 -14.00 2.52
C PRO A 101 -11.88 -12.99 3.26
N ALA A 102 -11.12 -13.48 4.25
CA ALA A 102 -10.11 -12.66 4.90
C ALA A 102 -8.99 -12.32 3.89
N LEU A 103 -8.60 -11.04 3.85
CA LEU A 103 -7.65 -10.50 2.88
C LEU A 103 -6.69 -9.53 3.58
N THR A 104 -5.40 -9.65 3.28
CA THR A 104 -4.39 -8.64 3.64
C THR A 104 -3.93 -7.91 2.40
N ILE A 105 -3.96 -6.57 2.44
CA ILE A 105 -3.46 -5.72 1.36
C ILE A 105 -2.26 -4.95 1.90
N PHE A 106 -1.09 -5.14 1.27
CA PHE A 106 0.09 -4.32 1.50
C PHE A 106 0.13 -3.19 0.48
N VAL A 107 0.27 -1.95 0.94
CA VAL A 107 0.50 -0.77 0.11
C VAL A 107 1.96 -0.39 0.25
N VAL A 108 2.70 -0.38 -0.85
CA VAL A 108 4.15 -0.19 -0.83
C VAL A 108 4.62 0.98 -1.71
N TYR A 109 5.64 1.67 -1.25
CA TYR A 109 6.36 2.69 -2.03
C TYR A 109 7.85 2.36 -2.06
N ALA A 110 8.30 1.66 -3.09
CA ALA A 110 9.68 1.20 -3.17
C ALA A 110 10.65 2.38 -3.36
N PRO A 111 11.88 2.26 -2.83
CA PRO A 111 12.99 3.17 -3.10
C PRO A 111 13.17 3.43 -4.59
N THR A 112 13.53 4.67 -4.93
CA THR A 112 13.74 5.06 -6.33
C THR A 112 15.04 4.47 -6.85
N SER A 113 15.25 4.41 -8.16
CA SER A 113 16.49 3.89 -8.74
C SER A 113 17.77 4.67 -8.36
N ASN A 114 17.62 5.85 -7.75
CA ASN A 114 18.73 6.67 -7.28
C ASN A 114 19.03 6.45 -5.80
N SER A 115 18.21 5.65 -5.12
CA SER A 115 18.49 5.19 -3.76
C SER A 115 19.71 4.27 -3.75
N ASP A 116 20.41 4.23 -2.62
CA ASP A 116 21.50 3.29 -2.43
C ASP A 116 20.98 1.85 -2.38
N GLU A 117 21.87 0.90 -2.68
CA GLU A 117 21.52 -0.52 -2.75
C GLU A 117 21.09 -1.08 -1.38
N GLU A 118 21.58 -0.49 -0.29
CA GLU A 118 21.24 -0.86 1.08
C GLU A 118 19.78 -0.51 1.44
N GLU A 119 19.29 0.68 1.07
CA GLU A 119 17.90 1.11 1.23
C GLU A 119 16.96 0.19 0.42
N VAL A 120 17.35 -0.13 -0.81
CA VAL A 120 16.59 -1.05 -1.68
C VAL A 120 16.52 -2.44 -1.06
N GLU A 121 17.64 -2.98 -0.60
CA GLU A 121 17.69 -4.31 0.00
C GLU A 121 16.91 -4.38 1.31
N ALA A 122 17.10 -3.39 2.19
CA ALA A 122 16.36 -3.29 3.45
C ALA A 122 14.84 -3.25 3.20
N PHE A 123 14.37 -2.49 2.21
CA PHE A 123 12.96 -2.43 1.84
C PHE A 123 12.41 -3.79 1.41
N TYR A 124 13.11 -4.54 0.54
CA TYR A 124 12.65 -5.84 0.08
C TYR A 124 12.70 -6.92 1.18
N MET A 125 13.74 -6.88 2.03
CA MET A 125 13.84 -7.77 3.20
C MET A 125 12.70 -7.53 4.20
N ASP A 126 12.42 -6.26 4.52
CA ASP A 126 11.30 -5.89 5.39
C ASP A 126 9.96 -6.31 4.78
N LEU A 127 9.75 -6.05 3.49
CA LEU A 127 8.52 -6.45 2.79
C LEU A 127 8.33 -7.97 2.80
N GLU A 128 9.38 -8.76 2.56
CA GLU A 128 9.32 -10.22 2.63
C GLU A 128 8.98 -10.69 4.04
N LYS A 129 9.63 -10.12 5.07
CA LYS A 129 9.35 -10.42 6.47
C LYS A 129 7.88 -10.13 6.80
N PHE A 130 7.38 -8.94 6.48
CA PHE A 130 5.99 -8.56 6.75
C PHE A 130 4.98 -9.39 5.96
N TYR A 131 5.31 -9.80 4.73
CA TYR A 131 4.46 -10.67 3.95
C TYR A 131 4.38 -12.08 4.54
N ARG A 132 5.44 -12.58 5.18
CA ARG A 132 5.43 -13.88 5.86
C ARG A 132 4.72 -13.82 7.21
N GLU A 133 4.65 -12.66 7.84
CA GLU A 133 3.85 -12.45 9.05
C GLU A 133 2.35 -12.73 8.78
N HIS A 134 1.70 -13.40 9.73
CA HIS A 134 0.27 -13.74 9.77
C HIS A 134 -0.29 -14.48 8.55
N HIS A 135 -0.82 -15.69 8.73
CA HIS A 135 -1.50 -16.38 7.64
C HIS A 135 -2.91 -15.80 7.41
N THR A 136 -3.14 -15.22 6.23
CA THR A 136 -4.47 -14.82 5.75
C THR A 136 -4.77 -15.52 4.45
N PHE A 137 -6.05 -15.80 4.19
CA PHE A 137 -6.48 -16.62 3.05
C PHE A 137 -6.01 -16.02 1.71
N PHE A 138 -6.09 -14.69 1.57
CA PHE A 138 -5.48 -13.97 0.47
C PHE A 138 -4.53 -12.89 0.99
N LYS A 139 -3.46 -12.66 0.23
CA LYS A 139 -2.54 -11.53 0.38
C LYS A 139 -2.32 -10.88 -0.97
N VAL A 140 -2.36 -9.56 -1.02
CA VAL A 140 -2.10 -8.78 -2.22
C VAL A 140 -1.13 -7.66 -1.87
N ILE A 141 -0.18 -7.39 -2.77
CA ILE A 141 0.73 -6.25 -2.66
C ILE A 141 0.44 -5.32 -3.83
N ILE A 142 0.15 -4.07 -3.51
CA ILE A 142 -0.10 -3.00 -4.46
C ILE A 142 0.80 -1.82 -4.11
N GLY A 143 0.99 -0.89 -5.03
CA GLY A 143 1.86 0.25 -4.79
C GLY A 143 2.68 0.64 -5.99
N ASP A 144 3.64 1.52 -5.74
CA ASP A 144 4.63 1.93 -6.71
C ASP A 144 5.96 1.28 -6.37
N PHE A 145 6.40 0.37 -7.23
CA PHE A 145 7.65 -0.37 -7.07
C PHE A 145 8.86 0.35 -7.66
N SER A 146 8.68 1.51 -8.30
CA SER A 146 9.77 2.33 -8.86
C SER A 146 10.80 1.54 -9.70
N ALA A 147 10.40 0.40 -10.26
CA ALA A 147 11.31 -0.56 -10.87
C ALA A 147 11.68 -0.15 -12.30
N LYS A 148 12.95 -0.37 -12.67
CA LYS A 148 13.40 -0.29 -14.06
C LYS A 148 13.39 -1.69 -14.68
N ILE A 149 12.74 -1.83 -15.82
CA ILE A 149 12.82 -3.04 -16.64
C ILE A 149 14.03 -2.87 -17.57
N GLU A 150 15.17 -3.46 -17.21
CA GLU A 150 16.36 -3.44 -18.07
C GLU A 150 16.37 -4.60 -19.08
N PRO A 151 17.00 -4.44 -20.27
CA PRO A 151 17.23 -5.53 -21.20
C PRO A 151 18.10 -6.61 -20.54
N ARG A 152 17.64 -7.87 -20.59
CA ARG A 152 18.34 -9.03 -20.03
C ARG A 152 19.81 -9.06 -20.48
N ARG A 153 20.76 -8.98 -19.54
CA ARG A 153 22.19 -9.20 -19.84
C ARG A 153 22.51 -10.69 -19.76
N ALA A 154 23.27 -11.20 -20.72
CA ALA A 154 23.58 -12.63 -20.85
C ALA A 154 24.44 -13.20 -19.69
N SER A 155 25.05 -12.34 -18.87
CA SER A 155 25.91 -12.71 -17.74
C SER A 155 25.26 -12.56 -16.36
N GLU A 156 24.00 -12.14 -16.29
CA GLU A 156 23.27 -12.08 -15.02
C GLU A 156 22.80 -13.48 -14.64
N SER A 157 23.30 -13.97 -13.51
CA SER A 157 22.89 -15.24 -12.93
C SER A 157 21.39 -15.21 -12.62
N HIS A 158 20.71 -16.13 -13.29
CA HIS A 158 19.33 -16.58 -13.18
C HIS A 158 18.77 -16.55 -11.74
N TRP A 159 17.85 -15.62 -11.48
CA TRP A 159 16.97 -15.53 -10.30
C TRP A 159 17.59 -15.15 -8.96
N ASP A 160 17.75 -13.85 -8.74
CA ASP A 160 17.37 -13.29 -7.44
C ASP A 160 16.20 -12.32 -7.65
N THR A 161 15.03 -12.89 -7.96
CA THR A 161 13.79 -12.16 -7.70
C THR A 161 13.76 -11.95 -6.19
N ARG A 162 14.17 -10.75 -5.74
CA ARG A 162 14.34 -10.34 -4.33
C ARG A 162 13.10 -10.55 -3.43
N ILE A 163 12.02 -11.05 -4.01
CA ILE A 163 10.83 -11.50 -3.31
C ILE A 163 10.53 -12.95 -3.76
N LYS A 164 10.75 -13.93 -2.88
CA LYS A 164 10.25 -15.30 -3.05
C LYS A 164 8.92 -15.44 -2.31
N MET A 165 7.82 -15.11 -2.98
CA MET A 165 6.47 -15.33 -2.43
C MET A 165 6.01 -16.74 -2.76
N GLU A 166 6.33 -17.70 -1.88
CA GLU A 166 5.73 -19.02 -1.97
C GLU A 166 4.26 -18.94 -1.52
N GLN A 167 3.34 -19.42 -2.36
CA GLN A 167 1.97 -19.66 -1.93
C GLN A 167 2.00 -20.83 -0.95
N THR A 168 1.88 -20.53 0.34
CA THR A 168 1.54 -21.56 1.33
C THR A 168 0.06 -21.82 1.21
N GLY A 169 -0.27 -23.01 0.67
CA GLY A 169 -1.64 -23.52 0.57
C GLY A 169 -2.24 -23.93 1.91
#